data_AF-A0AAV5VIU3-F1
#
_entry.id   AF-A0AAV5VIU3-F1
#
_cell.length_a   1.000
_cell.length_b   1.000
_cell.length_c   1.000
_cell.angle_alpha   90.00
_cell.angle_beta   90.00
_cell.angle_gamma   90.00
#
_symmetry.space_group_name_H-M   'P 1'
#
loop_
_entity.id
_entity.type
_entity.pdbx_description
1 polymer ?
#
loop_
_entity_poly.entity_id
_entity_poly.type
_entity_poly.pdbx_seq_one_letter_code
_entity_poly.pdbx_strand_id
1 'polypeptide(L)'
;NRLTAFKDPLLHSFNKNASVIDKSSPILSDISSRLNLLVLGDSMGDLTMGKGLGKERENTLRIGFLNGQMDKLSQFLEGFDIVIINDQTVHIPFAIATSIISSSIMN
;
A
#
# COMPACT_ATOMS: atom_id res chain seq x y z
N ASN A 1 10.05 13.74 -27.78
CA ASN A 1 10.51 13.23 -26.46
C ASN A 1 11.02 11.81 -26.61
N ARG A 2 12.33 11.60 -26.40
CA ARG A 2 12.96 10.27 -26.44
C ARG A 2 13.36 9.87 -25.02
N LEU A 3 12.93 8.70 -24.55
CA LEU A 3 13.39 8.12 -23.29
C LEU A 3 14.85 7.71 -23.43
N THR A 4 15.74 8.22 -22.57
CA THR A 4 17.19 8.00 -22.68
C THR A 4 17.78 7.16 -21.54
N ALA A 5 17.19 7.20 -20.34
CA ALA A 5 17.62 6.41 -19.19
C ALA A 5 16.56 6.39 -18.07
N PHE A 6 16.79 5.54 -17.07
CA PHE A 6 16.10 5.53 -15.77
C PHE A 6 17.08 5.88 -14.65
N LYS A 7 16.55 6.35 -13.52
CA LYS A 7 17.34 6.64 -12.31
C LYS A 7 17.33 5.42 -11.40
N ASP A 8 18.50 5.03 -10.93
CA ASP A 8 18.65 3.97 -9.92
C ASP A 8 18.31 4.47 -8.50
N PRO A 9 17.83 3.57 -7.62
CA PRO A 9 17.51 2.16 -7.89
C PRO A 9 16.19 2.00 -8.64
N LEU A 10 16.15 1.09 -9.63
CA LEU A 10 14.93 0.75 -10.35
C LEU A 10 13.88 0.14 -9.39
N LEU A 11 12.67 0.70 -9.36
CA LEU A 11 11.52 0.14 -8.65
C LEU A 11 10.82 -0.93 -9.51
N HIS A 12 10.59 -2.12 -8.95
CA HIS A 12 9.90 -3.24 -9.58
C HIS A 12 9.11 -4.05 -8.55
N SER A 13 8.29 -5.01 -9.00
CA SER A 13 7.33 -5.74 -8.14
C SER A 13 7.93 -6.53 -6.97
N PHE A 14 9.25 -6.73 -6.92
CA PHE A 14 9.91 -7.49 -5.85
C PHE A 14 10.74 -6.64 -4.89
N ASN A 15 10.87 -5.32 -5.14
CA ASN A 15 11.55 -4.40 -4.24
C ASN A 15 10.61 -3.29 -3.70
N LYS A 16 9.29 -3.46 -3.82
CA LYS A 16 8.29 -2.55 -3.25
C LYS A 16 8.28 -2.60 -1.71
N ASN A 17 9.27 -1.99 -1.07
CA ASN A 17 9.39 -1.87 0.38
C ASN A 17 10.21 -0.62 0.74
N ALA A 18 10.39 -0.33 2.03
CA ALA A 18 11.07 0.88 2.48
C ALA A 18 12.52 1.04 1.98
N SER A 19 13.19 -0.02 1.51
CA SER A 19 14.56 0.06 0.99
C SER A 19 14.69 0.90 -0.28
N VAL A 20 13.61 1.11 -1.04
CA VAL A 20 13.60 1.97 -2.24
C VAL A 20 13.43 3.45 -1.91
N ILE A 21 13.10 3.77 -0.65
CA ILE A 21 12.98 5.16 -0.19
C ILE A 21 14.39 5.68 0.10
N ASP A 22 14.72 6.82 -0.50
CA ASP A 22 15.96 7.52 -0.22
C ASP A 22 16.07 7.84 1.28
N LYS A 23 17.15 7.37 1.92
CA LYS A 23 17.39 7.57 3.36
C LYS A 23 17.53 9.03 3.78
N SER A 24 17.87 9.90 2.83
CA SER A 24 17.94 11.34 3.05
C SER A 24 16.58 12.04 2.90
N SER A 25 15.54 11.31 2.48
CA SER A 25 14.22 11.89 2.25
C SER A 25 13.53 12.28 3.57
N PRO A 26 13.02 13.52 3.68
CA PRO A 26 12.21 13.96 4.82
C PRO A 26 10.96 13.11 5.06
N ILE A 27 10.51 12.37 4.04
CA ILE A 27 9.34 11.50 4.16
C ILE A 27 9.55 10.38 5.19
N LEU A 28 10.80 9.95 5.41
CA LEU A 28 11.09 8.89 6.37
C LEU A 28 10.84 9.33 7.81
N SER A 29 11.15 10.59 8.16
CA SER A 29 10.80 11.12 9.48
C SER A 29 9.30 11.21 9.67
N ASP A 30 8.56 11.67 8.66
CA ASP A 30 7.10 11.79 8.73
C ASP A 30 6.45 10.40 8.89
N ILE A 31 6.88 9.43 8.09
CA ILE A 31 6.37 8.06 8.16
C ILE A 31 6.72 7.38 9.49
N SER A 32 7.93 7.62 10.02
CA SER A 32 8.39 6.98 11.25
C SER A 32 7.53 7.31 12.49
N SER A 33 6.79 8.42 12.45
CA SER A 33 5.89 8.85 13.53
C SER A 33 4.48 8.24 13.47
N ARG A 34 4.11 7.60 12.35
CA ARG A 34 2.75 7.08 12.11
C ARG A 34 2.64 5.61 12.49
N LEU A 35 1.63 5.26 13.28
CA LEU A 35 1.41 3.89 13.78
C LEU A 35 0.46 3.04 12.93
N ASN A 36 -0.45 3.69 12.18
CA ASN A 36 -1.48 3.03 11.39
C ASN A 36 -1.13 3.07 9.90
N LEU A 37 -1.30 1.95 9.21
CA LEU A 37 -0.99 1.82 7.79
C LEU A 37 -2.20 1.29 7.00
N LEU A 38 -2.53 1.98 5.90
CA LEU A 38 -3.46 1.51 4.89
C LEU A 38 -2.66 1.16 3.63
N VAL A 39 -2.62 -0.11 3.26
CA VAL A 39 -1.96 -0.61 2.05
C VAL A 39 -3.03 -0.89 1.00
N LEU A 40 -2.91 -0.25 -0.17
CA LEU A 40 -3.75 -0.50 -1.33
C LEU A 40 -2.87 -1.11 -2.43
N GLY A 41 -3.27 -2.24 -3.00
CA GLY A 41 -2.47 -2.93 -4.02
C GLY A 41 -3.30 -3.73 -5.01
N ASP A 42 -2.74 -4.01 -6.17
CA ASP A 42 -3.36 -4.81 -7.25
C ASP A 42 -2.51 -6.05 -7.59
N SER A 43 -1.44 -6.27 -6.82
CA SER A 43 -0.52 -7.38 -6.99
C SER A 43 -0.02 -7.90 -5.65
N MET A 44 0.40 -9.17 -5.61
CA MET A 44 1.00 -9.76 -4.40
C MET A 44 2.29 -9.04 -3.95
N GLY A 45 2.99 -8.37 -4.87
CA GLY A 45 4.19 -7.57 -4.56
C GLY A 45 3.87 -6.33 -3.73
N ASP A 46 2.62 -5.85 -3.70
CA ASP A 46 2.23 -4.67 -2.95
C ASP A 46 2.13 -4.93 -1.45
N LEU A 47 1.96 -6.20 -1.04
CA LEU A 47 1.93 -6.60 0.36
C LEU A 47 3.22 -6.24 1.11
N THR A 48 4.32 -6.03 0.40
CA THR A 48 5.60 -5.67 0.99
C THR A 48 5.80 -4.16 1.17
N MET A 49 4.90 -3.30 0.67
CA MET A 49 5.10 -1.84 0.72
C MET A 49 5.24 -1.29 2.14
N GLY A 50 4.65 -1.96 3.13
CA GLY A 50 4.82 -1.61 4.56
C GLY A 50 6.12 -2.10 5.20
N LYS A 51 6.85 -3.03 4.57
CA LYS A 51 8.06 -3.63 5.15
C LYS A 51 9.18 -2.61 5.28
N GLY A 52 9.90 -2.64 6.40
CA GLY A 52 11.00 -1.73 6.67
C GLY A 52 10.61 -0.31 7.13
N LEU A 53 9.31 0.02 7.22
CA LEU A 53 8.83 1.35 7.68
C LEU A 53 8.85 1.55 9.20
N GLY A 54 9.68 0.83 9.95
CA GLY A 54 10.04 1.32 11.28
C GLY A 54 9.18 0.93 12.48
N LYS A 55 7.88 0.66 12.44
CA LYS A 55 7.22 -0.35 13.29
C LYS A 55 6.25 -1.08 12.36
N GLU A 56 6.71 -2.02 11.48
CA GLU A 56 5.96 -2.79 10.44
C GLU A 56 4.45 -3.09 10.67
N ARG A 57 3.82 -2.97 11.84
CA ARG A 57 4.06 -3.73 13.09
C ARG A 57 2.81 -3.83 13.96
N GLU A 58 1.76 -3.00 13.92
CA GLU A 58 0.59 -3.29 14.79
C GLU A 58 -0.78 -3.15 14.10
N ASN A 59 -1.06 -2.03 13.42
CA ASN A 59 -2.35 -1.79 12.76
C ASN A 59 -2.18 -1.54 11.26
N THR A 60 -2.07 -2.61 10.47
CA THR A 60 -2.08 -2.51 9.00
C THR A 60 -3.37 -3.09 8.45
N LEU A 61 -4.07 -2.32 7.63
CA LEU A 61 -5.18 -2.79 6.81
C LEU A 61 -4.74 -2.87 5.35
N ARG A 62 -4.93 -4.02 4.72
CA ARG A 62 -4.54 -4.31 3.34
C ARG A 62 -5.76 -4.51 2.48
N ILE A 63 -5.88 -3.73 1.42
CA ILE A 63 -6.98 -3.79 0.46
C ILE A 63 -6.41 -4.14 -0.92
N GLY A 64 -6.82 -5.28 -1.45
CA GLY A 64 -6.40 -5.81 -2.74
C GLY A 64 -7.45 -5.58 -3.82
N PHE A 65 -7.04 -5.02 -4.96
CA PHE A 65 -7.88 -4.84 -6.14
C PHE A 65 -7.63 -5.99 -7.12
N LEU A 66 -8.57 -6.91 -7.22
CA LEU A 66 -8.51 -8.04 -8.15
C LEU A 66 -9.30 -7.72 -9.42
N ASN A 67 -8.58 -7.26 -10.45
CA ASN A 67 -9.16 -6.92 -11.75
C ASN A 67 -8.88 -8.04 -12.77
N GLY A 68 -9.90 -8.85 -13.07
CA GLY A 68 -9.92 -9.85 -14.15
C GLY A 68 -9.13 -11.15 -13.92
N GLN A 69 -8.14 -11.18 -13.02
CA GLN A 69 -7.26 -12.35 -12.80
C GLN A 69 -7.81 -13.27 -11.70
N MET A 70 -8.98 -13.85 -11.94
CA MET A 70 -9.68 -14.67 -10.94
C MET A 70 -8.89 -15.90 -10.47
N ASP A 71 -7.93 -16.36 -11.27
CA ASP A 71 -6.96 -17.40 -10.90
C ASP A 71 -6.12 -17.04 -9.67
N LYS A 72 -5.96 -15.73 -9.39
CA LYS A 72 -5.20 -15.21 -8.25
C LYS A 72 -6.06 -14.99 -7.01
N LEU A 73 -7.36 -15.26 -7.06
CA LEU A 73 -8.28 -14.96 -5.96
C LEU A 73 -7.84 -15.61 -4.63
N SER A 74 -7.40 -16.87 -4.65
CA SER A 74 -6.92 -17.55 -3.43
C SER A 74 -5.75 -16.80 -2.79
N GLN A 75 -4.77 -16.39 -3.61
CA GLN A 75 -3.60 -15.65 -3.13
C GLN A 75 -4.00 -14.28 -2.56
N PHE A 76 -4.96 -13.61 -3.20
CA PHE A 76 -5.46 -12.31 -2.72
C PHE A 76 -6.18 -12.45 -1.38
N LEU A 77 -7.04 -13.46 -1.22
CA LEU A 77 -7.74 -13.71 0.03
C LEU A 77 -6.81 -14.13 1.18
N GLU A 78 -5.68 -14.76 0.86
CA GLU A 78 -4.64 -15.09 1.84
C GLU A 78 -3.79 -13.86 2.24
N GLY A 79 -3.56 -12.94 1.31
CA GLY A 79 -2.63 -11.82 1.50
C GLY A 79 -3.26 -10.50 1.96
N PHE A 80 -4.48 -10.20 1.51
CA PHE A 80 -5.19 -8.94 1.78
C PHE A 80 -6.34 -9.16 2.77
N ASP A 81 -6.58 -8.17 3.63
CA ASP A 81 -7.69 -8.20 4.59
C ASP A 81 -9.04 -7.96 3.90
N ILE A 82 -9.05 -7.17 2.82
CA ILE A 82 -10.21 -6.88 1.99
C ILE A 82 -9.82 -7.11 0.52
N VAL A 83 -10.62 -7.86 -0.23
CA VAL A 83 -10.46 -8.04 -1.68
C VAL A 83 -11.63 -7.43 -2.41
N ILE A 84 -11.35 -6.46 -3.29
CA ILE A 84 -12.31 -5.80 -4.16
C ILE A 84 -12.18 -6.42 -5.55
N ILE A 85 -13.24 -7.08 -6.01
CA ILE A 85 -13.23 -7.86 -7.25
C ILE A 85 -13.94 -7.07 -8.35
N ASN A 86 -13.22 -6.80 -9.46
CA ASN A 86 -13.75 -6.15 -10.66
C ASN A 86 -14.45 -4.80 -10.42
N ASP A 87 -14.09 -4.09 -9.35
CA ASP A 87 -14.50 -2.72 -9.09
C ASP A 87 -13.25 -1.84 -9.16
N GLN A 88 -13.25 -0.94 -10.14
CA GLN A 88 -12.14 -0.02 -10.43
C GLN A 88 -12.31 1.34 -9.73
N THR A 89 -13.18 1.42 -8.72
CA THR A 89 -13.38 2.62 -7.91
C THR A 89 -12.57 2.57 -6.61
N VAL A 90 -12.33 3.74 -6.01
CA VAL A 90 -11.70 3.87 -4.69
C VAL A 90 -12.72 4.10 -3.57
N HIS A 91 -14.00 3.77 -3.81
CA HIS A 91 -15.09 4.09 -2.89
C HIS A 91 -14.90 3.46 -1.50
N ILE A 92 -14.50 2.18 -1.44
CA ILE A 92 -14.28 1.48 -0.18
C ILE A 92 -13.08 2.06 0.60
N PRO A 93 -11.86 2.21 0.01
CA PRO A 93 -10.76 2.90 0.70
C PRO A 93 -11.14 4.31 1.17
N PHE A 94 -11.87 5.07 0.34
CA PHE A 94 -12.29 6.43 0.67
C PHE A 94 -13.24 6.44 1.87
N ALA A 95 -14.27 5.59 1.86
CA ALA A 95 -15.23 5.49 2.97
C ALA A 95 -14.55 5.13 4.30
N ILE A 96 -13.58 4.20 4.27
CA ILE A 96 -12.78 3.82 5.46
C ILE A 96 -11.99 5.04 5.96
N ALA A 97 -11.28 5.74 5.08
CA ALA A 97 -10.50 6.92 5.45
C ALA A 97 -11.40 8.04 6.03
N THR A 98 -12.54 8.31 5.40
CA THR A 98 -13.51 9.29 5.90
C THR A 98 -14.04 8.91 7.28
N SER A 99 -14.39 7.64 7.50
CA SER A 99 -14.87 7.18 8.81
C SER A 99 -13.82 7.41 9.91
N ILE A 100 -12.55 7.08 9.65
CA ILE A 100 -11.46 7.28 10.61
C ILE A 100 -11.30 8.77 10.95
N ILE A 101 -11.31 9.64 9.94
CA ILE A 101 -11.16 11.09 10.12
C ILE A 101 -12.34 11.66 10.92
N SER A 102 -13.58 11.31 10.55
CA SER A 102 -14.77 11.77 11.24
C SER A 102 -14.79 11.33 12.70
N SER A 103 -14.36 10.10 13.02
CA SER A 103 -14.23 9.63 14.40
C SER A 103 -13.16 10.38 15.20
N SER A 104 -12.12 10.92 14.56
CA SER A 104 -11.09 11.71 15.23
C SER A 104 -11.51 13.15 15.52
N ILE A 105 -12.45 13.71 14.75
CA ILE A 105 -12.95 15.09 14.92
C ILE A 105 -14.02 15.17 16.03
N MET A 106 -14.70 14.06 16.30
CA MET A 106 -15.73 13.97 17.33
C MET A 106 -15.18 13.72 18.75
N ASN A 107 -13.86 13.56 18.91
CA ASN A 107 -13.18 13.37 20.21
C ASN A 107 -12.40 14.62 20.62
#